data_AF-A0AAU5XIW1-F1
#
_entry.id   AF-A0AAU5XIW1-F1
#
_cell.length_a   1.000
_cell.length_b   1.000
_cell.length_c   1.000
_cell.angle_alpha   90.00
_cell.angle_beta   90.00
_cell.angle_gamma   90.00
#
_symmetry.space_group_name_H-M   'P 1'
#
loop_
_entity.id
_entity.type
_entity.pdbx_description
1 polymer ?
#
loop_
_entity_poly.entity_id
_entity_poly.type
_entity_poly.pdbx_seq_one_letter_code
_entity_poly.pdbx_strand_id
1 'polypeptide(L)'
;MTTYPPSPATLHSPSDPPPPGGTQRPNPAYAELYNAYQRAFDSAATLETALDPPVRTVGDAWVGPAARSWQSELEARRGQLKKAAAQILWDIYGALSKVPPYIPE
;
A
#
# COMPACT_ATOMS: atom_id res chain seq x y z
N MET A 1 -16.24 5.05 1.00
CA MET A 1 -15.49 3.79 0.78
C MET A 1 -14.01 4.10 0.92
N THR A 2 -13.34 3.45 1.87
CA THR A 2 -11.90 3.63 2.10
C THR A 2 -11.12 3.16 0.87
N THR A 3 -10.31 4.04 0.30
CA THR A 3 -9.54 3.77 -0.94
C THR A 3 -8.33 2.85 -0.69
N TYR A 4 -7.99 2.61 0.58
CA TYR A 4 -6.85 1.82 1.02
C TYR A 4 -7.29 0.71 2.01
N PRO A 5 -6.63 -0.46 1.98
CA PRO A 5 -6.80 -1.49 3.00
C PRO A 5 -6.26 -1.03 4.38
N PRO A 6 -6.54 -1.77 5.47
CA PRO A 6 -6.10 -1.41 6.82
C PRO A 6 -4.58 -1.22 6.90
N SER A 7 -4.11 -0.20 7.64
CA SER A 7 -2.68 -0.02 7.86
C SER A 7 -2.05 -1.28 8.49
N PRO A 8 -0.83 -1.68 8.10
CA PRO A 8 -0.14 -2.82 8.72
C PRO A 8 -0.05 -2.72 10.26
N ALA A 9 0.01 -1.50 10.81
CA ALA A 9 0.04 -1.25 12.26
C ALA A 9 -1.27 -1.63 12.99
N THR A 10 -2.35 -1.87 12.25
CA THR A 10 -3.63 -2.34 12.80
C THR A 10 -3.74 -3.87 12.82
N LEU A 11 -2.77 -4.55 12.22
CA LEU A 11 -2.71 -6.00 12.14
C LEU A 11 -1.78 -6.56 13.22
N HIS A 12 -1.94 -7.85 13.50
CA HIS A 12 -1.09 -8.57 14.43
C HIS A 12 0.36 -8.60 13.91
N SER A 13 1.32 -8.22 14.74
CA SER A 13 2.72 -8.20 14.34
C SER A 13 3.27 -9.63 14.28
N PRO A 14 4.15 -9.97 13.33
CA PRO A 14 4.86 -11.25 13.34
C PRO A 14 5.75 -11.46 14.57
N SER A 15 6.06 -10.38 15.30
CA SER A 15 6.86 -10.42 16.53
C SER A 15 6.03 -10.58 17.80
N ASP A 16 4.70 -10.52 17.69
CA ASP A 16 3.82 -10.71 18.84
C ASP A 16 3.87 -12.17 19.31
N PRO A 17 3.86 -12.41 20.63
CA PRO A 17 3.93 -13.75 21.18
C PRO A 17 2.62 -14.52 21.00
N PRO A 18 2.67 -15.85 20.78
CA PRO A 18 1.48 -16.67 20.65
C PRO A 18 0.56 -16.57 21.87
N PRO A 19 -0.76 -16.80 21.69
CA PRO A 19 -1.70 -16.79 22.80
C PRO A 19 -1.26 -17.76 23.92
N PRO A 20 -1.36 -17.35 25.19
CA PRO A 20 -0.97 -18.21 26.30
C PRO A 20 -1.84 -19.48 26.35
N GLY A 21 -1.21 -20.64 26.53
CA GLY A 21 -1.90 -21.91 26.79
C GLY A 21 -2.07 -22.88 25.60
N GLY A 22 -1.41 -22.66 24.46
CA GLY A 22 -1.49 -23.54 23.28
C GLY A 22 -0.15 -24.05 22.75
N THR A 23 -0.17 -25.23 22.12
CA THR A 23 0.89 -25.79 21.25
C THR A 23 0.89 -25.06 19.89
N GLN A 24 1.02 -23.73 19.92
CA GLN A 24 1.00 -22.90 18.73
C GLN A 24 2.35 -22.22 18.53
N ARG A 25 2.77 -22.12 17.27
CA ARG A 25 3.99 -21.42 16.88
C ARG A 25 3.69 -20.32 15.85
N PRO A 26 4.54 -19.29 15.75
CA PRO A 26 4.42 -18.27 14.72
C PRO A 26 4.41 -18.87 13.32
N ASN A 27 3.59 -18.32 12.43
CA ASN A 27 3.51 -18.76 11.05
C ASN A 27 4.51 -17.97 10.17
N PRO A 28 5.58 -18.61 9.63
CA PRO A 28 6.55 -17.91 8.79
C PRO A 28 5.92 -17.33 7.52
N ALA A 29 4.91 -17.99 6.94
CA ALA A 29 4.21 -17.49 5.75
C ALA A 29 3.42 -16.20 6.06
N TYR A 30 2.86 -16.09 7.27
CA TYR A 30 2.24 -14.84 7.73
C TYR A 30 3.28 -13.72 7.85
N ALA A 31 4.44 -14.02 8.43
CA ALA A 31 5.52 -13.04 8.61
C ALA A 31 6.03 -12.51 7.27
N GLU A 32 6.23 -13.38 6.27
CA GLU A 32 6.64 -12.98 4.93
C GLU A 32 5.62 -12.06 4.25
N LEU A 33 4.33 -12.43 4.30
CA LEU A 33 3.25 -11.62 3.73
C LEU A 33 3.08 -10.29 4.47
N TYR A 34 3.20 -10.27 5.79
CA TYR A 34 3.16 -9.05 6.59
C TYR A 34 4.29 -8.10 6.19
N ASN A 35 5.52 -8.60 6.06
CA ASN A 35 6.68 -7.79 5.67
C ASN A 35 6.56 -7.29 4.22
N ALA A 36 5.99 -8.09 3.32
CA ALA A 36 5.66 -7.64 1.97
C ALA A 36 4.60 -6.54 1.98
N TYR A 37 3.56 -6.70 2.80
CA TYR A 37 2.48 -5.72 2.95
C TYR A 37 2.99 -4.39 3.51
N GLN A 38 3.81 -4.42 4.56
CA GLN A 38 4.45 -3.23 5.13
C GLN A 38 5.27 -2.47 4.08
N ARG A 39 6.16 -3.16 3.36
CA ARG A 39 6.99 -2.54 2.31
C ARG A 39 6.14 -1.94 1.18
N ALA A 40 5.08 -2.64 0.78
CA ALA A 40 4.17 -2.15 -0.25
C ALA A 40 3.44 -0.89 0.22
N PHE A 41 3.02 -0.84 1.48
CA PHE A 41 2.33 0.31 2.07
C PHE A 41 3.23 1.56 2.09
N ASP A 42 4.49 1.40 2.52
CA ASP A 42 5.48 2.49 2.55
C ASP A 42 5.84 2.97 1.12
N SER A 43 5.96 2.03 0.18
CA SER A 43 6.25 2.34 -1.22
C SER A 43 5.08 3.07 -1.89
N ALA A 44 3.84 2.69 -1.59
CA ALA A 44 2.65 3.35 -2.12
C ALA A 44 2.60 4.81 -1.65
N ALA A 45 2.82 5.08 -0.36
CA ALA A 45 2.87 6.45 0.17
C ALA A 45 3.97 7.31 -0.51
N THR A 46 5.12 6.70 -0.79
CA THR A 46 6.22 7.36 -1.52
C THR A 46 5.81 7.69 -2.96
N LEU A 47 5.17 6.76 -3.66
CA LEU A 47 4.70 6.97 -5.05
C LEU A 47 3.61 8.05 -5.13
N GLU A 48 2.70 8.09 -4.16
CA GLU A 48 1.64 9.08 -4.13
C GLU A 48 2.17 10.51 -4.01
N THR A 49 3.21 10.70 -3.20
CA THR A 49 3.81 12.00 -2.90
C THR A 49 4.85 12.43 -3.93
N ALA A 50 5.53 11.50 -4.60
CA ALA A 50 6.56 11.79 -5.61
C ALA A 50 6.03 12.61 -6.79
N LEU A 51 4.75 12.46 -7.14
CA LEU A 51 4.11 13.19 -8.25
C LEU A 51 3.50 14.54 -7.84
N ASP A 52 3.45 14.87 -6.55
CA ASP A 52 2.86 16.12 -6.09
C ASP A 52 3.66 17.36 -6.54
N PRO A 53 5.01 17.39 -6.44
CA PRO A 53 5.79 18.55 -6.89
C PRO A 53 5.70 18.81 -8.41
N PRO A 54 5.80 17.80 -9.31
CA PRO A 54 5.62 18.01 -10.75
C PRO A 54 4.23 18.54 -11.11
N VAL A 55 3.17 17.98 -10.51
CA VAL A 55 1.78 18.43 -10.72
C VAL A 55 1.60 19.89 -10.32
N ARG A 56 2.21 20.31 -9.21
CA ARG A 56 2.16 21.70 -8.73
C ARG A 56 2.92 22.66 -9.65
N THR A 57 4.14 22.26 -10.05
CA THR A 57 5.05 23.13 -10.82
C THR A 57 4.48 23.52 -12.19
N VAL A 58 3.78 22.60 -12.87
CA VAL A 58 3.22 22.91 -14.19
C VAL A 58 2.01 23.85 -14.11
N GLY A 59 1.23 23.80 -13.04
CA GLY A 59 0.14 24.75 -12.81
C GLY A 59 0.61 26.20 -12.69
N ASP A 60 1.83 26.41 -12.16
CA ASP A 60 2.35 27.74 -11.86
C ASP A 60 3.22 28.34 -13.00
N ALA A 61 3.94 27.51 -13.75
CA ALA A 61 5.01 27.97 -14.65
C ALA A 61 4.70 27.85 -16.16
N TRP A 62 3.71 27.04 -16.57
CA TRP A 62 3.43 26.79 -17.99
C TRP A 62 1.95 27.01 -18.31
N VAL A 63 1.67 27.96 -19.21
CA VAL A 63 0.29 28.37 -19.57
C VAL A 63 -0.01 28.14 -21.05
N GLY A 64 -1.29 27.92 -21.36
CA GLY A 64 -1.80 27.74 -22.72
C GLY A 64 -2.40 26.35 -22.97
N PRO A 65 -2.95 26.09 -24.18
CA PRO A 65 -3.64 24.83 -24.49
C PRO A 65 -2.77 23.58 -24.34
N ALA A 66 -1.49 23.66 -24.72
CA ALA A 66 -0.54 22.55 -24.58
C ALA A 66 -0.27 22.21 -23.11
N ALA A 67 -0.10 23.22 -22.26
CA ALA A 67 0.10 23.04 -20.83
C ALA A 67 -1.12 22.35 -20.17
N ARG A 68 -2.34 22.76 -20.55
CA ARG A 68 -3.58 22.10 -20.06
C ARG A 68 -3.68 20.65 -20.48
N SER A 69 -3.33 20.33 -21.74
CA SER A 69 -3.33 18.96 -22.25
C SER A 69 -2.36 18.09 -21.46
N TRP A 70 -1.12 18.57 -21.28
CA TRP A 70 -0.11 17.85 -20.53
C TRP A 70 -0.50 17.68 -19.05
N GLN A 71 -1.05 18.72 -18.42
CA GLN A 71 -1.51 18.64 -17.02
C GLN A 71 -2.59 17.57 -16.86
N SER A 72 -3.57 17.53 -17.78
CA SER A 72 -4.61 16.50 -17.80
C SER A 72 -4.04 15.09 -17.93
N GLU A 73 -3.05 14.90 -18.82
CA GLU A 73 -2.36 13.61 -18.96
C GLU A 73 -1.59 13.21 -17.70
N LEU A 74 -0.89 14.15 -17.07
CA LEU A 74 -0.16 13.90 -15.82
C LEU A 74 -1.11 13.50 -14.70
N GLU A 75 -2.22 14.21 -14.54
CA GLU A 75 -3.25 13.88 -13.54
C GLU A 75 -3.88 12.51 -13.81
N ALA A 76 -4.16 12.18 -15.08
CA ALA A 76 -4.67 10.87 -15.46
C ALA A 76 -3.68 9.74 -15.11
N ARG A 77 -2.39 9.91 -15.45
CA ARG A 77 -1.34 8.95 -15.11
C ARG A 77 -1.14 8.81 -13.60
N ARG A 78 -1.18 9.92 -12.85
CA ARG A 78 -1.15 9.92 -11.38
C ARG A 78 -2.33 9.14 -10.81
N GLY A 79 -3.54 9.36 -11.33
CA GLY A 79 -4.73 8.62 -10.94
C GLY A 79 -4.63 7.12 -11.22
N GLN A 80 -4.09 6.73 -12.37
CA GLN A 80 -3.85 5.31 -12.71
C GLN A 80 -2.82 4.68 -11.77
N LEU A 81 -1.73 5.37 -11.45
CA LEU A 81 -0.71 4.89 -10.53
C LEU A 81 -1.28 4.66 -9.12
N LYS A 82 -2.09 5.59 -8.61
CA LYS A 82 -2.77 5.44 -7.31
C LYS A 82 -3.70 4.23 -7.28
N LYS A 83 -4.48 4.03 -8.35
CA LYS A 83 -5.36 2.86 -8.48
C LYS A 83 -4.56 1.56 -8.49
N ALA A 84 -3.46 1.50 -9.24
CA ALA A 84 -2.60 0.33 -9.30
C ALA A 84 -1.96 0.02 -7.94
N ALA A 85 -1.46 1.04 -7.23
CA ALA A 85 -0.91 0.89 -5.89
C ALA A 85 -1.97 0.38 -4.90
N ALA A 86 -3.16 0.97 -4.90
CA ALA A 86 -4.27 0.51 -4.06
C ALA A 86 -4.66 -0.95 -4.35
N GLN A 87 -4.69 -1.36 -5.62
CA GLN A 87 -4.99 -2.74 -6.00
C GLN A 87 -3.93 -3.72 -5.46
N ILE A 88 -2.64 -3.40 -5.63
CA ILE A 88 -1.54 -4.23 -5.09
C ILE A 88 -1.68 -4.40 -3.58
N LEU A 89 -2.01 -3.33 -2.86
CA LEU A 89 -2.23 -3.40 -1.42
C LEU A 89 -3.42 -4.29 -1.06
N TRP A 90 -4.52 -4.19 -1.78
CA TRP A 90 -5.68 -5.07 -1.58
C TRP A 90 -5.37 -6.53 -1.88
N ASP A 91 -4.58 -6.82 -2.90
CA ASP A 91 -4.19 -8.19 -3.26
C ASP A 91 -3.33 -8.82 -2.16
N ILE A 92 -2.32 -8.09 -1.66
CA ILE A 92 -1.45 -8.56 -0.57
C ILE A 92 -2.25 -8.71 0.73
N TYR A 93 -3.08 -7.73 1.09
CA TYR A 93 -3.96 -7.81 2.26
C TYR A 93 -4.94 -8.98 2.16
N GLY A 94 -5.51 -9.20 0.97
CA GLY A 94 -6.40 -10.33 0.68
C GLY A 94 -5.71 -11.68 0.80
N ALA A 95 -4.42 -11.78 0.50
CA ALA A 95 -3.62 -12.97 0.75
C ALA A 95 -3.31 -13.12 2.26
N LEU A 96 -2.84 -12.05 2.91
CA LEU A 96 -2.49 -12.02 4.33
C LEU A 96 -3.67 -12.39 5.23
N SER A 97 -4.87 -11.86 4.96
CA SER A 97 -6.09 -12.12 5.74
C SER A 97 -6.57 -13.58 5.70
N LYS A 98 -6.08 -14.38 4.76
CA LYS A 98 -6.37 -15.82 4.67
C LYS A 98 -5.35 -16.68 5.41
N VAL A 99 -4.24 -16.08 5.85
CA VAL A 99 -3.16 -16.79 6.53
C VAL A 99 -3.24 -16.44 8.02
N PRO A 100 -3.39 -17.43 8.91
CA PRO A 100 -3.41 -17.15 10.34
C PRO A 100 -2.00 -16.78 10.84
N PRO A 101 -1.88 -15.86 11.83
CA PRO A 101 -0.59 -15.47 12.39
C PRO A 101 0.11 -16.62 13.14
N TYR A 102 -0.66 -17.60 13.60
CA TYR A 102 -0.18 -18.77 14.32
C TYR A 102 -0.68 -20.05 13.66
N ILE A 103 0.14 -21.09 13.75
CA ILE A 103 -0.19 -22.44 13.32
C ILE A 103 0.02 -23.41 14.50
N PRO A 104 -0.64 -24.57 14.51
CA PRO A 104 -0.30 -25.64 15.44
C PRO A 104 1.20 -26.00 15.31
N GLU A 105 1.81 -26.40 16.42
CA GLU A 105 3.15 -27.01 16.43
C GLU A 105 3.23 -28.24 15.52
#